data_AF-A0A4U1J924-F1
#
_entry.id   AF-A0A4U1J924-F1
#
_cell.length_a   1.000
_cell.length_b   1.000
_cell.length_c   1.000
_cell.angle_alpha   90.00
_cell.angle_beta   90.00
_cell.angle_gamma   90.00
#
_symmetry.space_group_name_H-M   'P 1'
#
loop_
_entity.id
_entity.type
_entity.pdbx_description
1 polymer ?
#
loop_
_entity_poly.entity_id
_entity_poly.type
_entity_poly.pdbx_seq_one_letter_code
_entity_poly.pdbx_strand_id
1 'polypeptide(L)'
;MANKEELVQTVKAIVKHWRDGQLDEAYAGYRDLFSRPDFAEHRPEDQRSALKLMIMAKGAPNPERPTPAMVEAHRTAVPPLTDLVSALGDPADHEMLGICHVLLGNLEAARAIFRAGLAIERQRNPQSDLCGSLMKRFSLI
;
A
#
# COMPACT_ATOMS: atom_id res chain seq x y z
N MET A 1 11.68 19.60 4.05
CA MET A 1 12.38 18.65 4.95
C MET A 1 11.32 17.93 5.75
N ALA A 2 11.00 16.71 5.31
CA ALA A 2 9.99 15.88 5.92
C ALA A 2 10.35 15.51 7.37
N ASN A 3 9.45 15.77 8.32
CA ASN A 3 9.69 15.49 9.74
C ASN A 3 9.16 14.10 10.10
N LYS A 4 10.08 13.17 10.43
CA LYS A 4 9.72 11.81 10.83
C LYS A 4 8.82 11.77 12.07
N GLU A 5 9.04 12.65 13.05
CA GLU A 5 8.22 12.67 14.26
C GLU A 5 6.77 13.04 13.94
N GLU A 6 6.57 14.02 13.06
CA GLU A 6 5.25 14.42 12.58
C GLU A 6 4.54 13.29 11.82
N LEU A 7 5.27 12.58 10.96
CA LEU A 7 4.75 11.39 10.28
C LEU A 7 4.28 10.34 11.30
N VAL A 8 5.11 10.03 12.30
CA VAL A 8 4.77 9.04 13.33
C VAL A 8 3.55 9.48 14.14
N GLN A 9 3.43 10.77 14.50
CA GLN A 9 2.27 11.26 15.23
C GLN A 9 0.99 11.21 14.38
N THR A 10 1.09 11.58 13.11
CA THR A 10 -0.03 11.50 12.16
C THR A 10 -0.50 10.06 12.01
N VAL A 11 0.42 9.12 11.78
CA VAL A 11 0.09 7.69 11.68
C VAL A 11 -0.52 7.15 12.98
N LYS A 12 -0.02 7.55 14.15
CA LYS A 12 -0.61 7.15 15.45
C LYS A 12 -2.06 7.62 15.60
N ALA A 13 -2.37 8.84 15.17
CA ALA A 13 -3.73 9.36 15.19
C ALA A 13 -4.65 8.55 14.26
N ILE A 14 -4.19 8.25 13.04
CA ILE A 14 -4.93 7.42 12.08
C ILE A 14 -5.18 6.00 12.64
N VAL A 15 -4.15 5.36 13.19
CA VAL A 15 -4.26 4.02 13.77
C VAL A 15 -5.14 4.00 15.03
N LYS A 16 -5.32 5.14 15.71
CA LYS A 16 -6.30 5.26 16.79
C LYS A 16 -7.73 5.14 16.24
N HIS A 17 -8.08 5.90 15.20
CA HIS A 17 -9.39 5.77 14.52
C HIS A 17 -9.65 4.33 14.06
N TRP A 18 -8.63 3.68 13.48
CA TRP A 18 -8.74 2.28 13.09
C TRP A 18 -9.11 1.35 14.26
N ARG A 19 -8.43 1.51 15.40
CA ARG A 19 -8.67 0.70 16.61
C ARG A 19 -10.04 0.98 17.23
N ASP A 20 -10.53 2.21 17.09
CA ASP A 20 -11.83 2.64 17.59
C ASP A 20 -12.98 2.22 16.62
N GLY A 21 -12.67 1.52 15.52
CA GLY A 21 -13.64 1.08 14.52
C GLY A 21 -14.10 2.18 13.54
N GLN A 22 -13.48 3.36 13.63
CA GLN A 22 -13.72 4.54 12.80
C GLN A 22 -12.93 4.41 11.49
N LEU A 23 -13.32 3.43 10.67
CA LEU A 23 -12.55 3.03 9.48
C LEU A 23 -12.56 4.11 8.39
N ASP A 24 -13.69 4.78 8.18
CA ASP A 24 -13.77 5.85 7.17
C ASP A 24 -12.90 7.05 7.54
N GLU A 25 -12.84 7.41 8.83
CA GLU A 25 -11.93 8.44 9.36
C GLU A 25 -10.47 8.02 9.24
N ALA A 26 -10.16 6.74 9.50
CA ALA A 26 -8.81 6.22 9.32
C ALA A 26 -8.39 6.29 7.84
N TYR A 27 -9.25 5.87 6.90
CA TYR A 27 -8.97 5.97 5.48
C TYR A 27 -8.86 7.42 4.99
N ALA A 28 -9.72 8.32 5.47
CA ALA A 28 -9.61 9.75 5.17
C ALA A 28 -8.27 10.31 5.66
N GLY A 29 -7.83 9.92 6.86
CA GLY A 29 -6.52 10.31 7.38
C GLY A 29 -5.34 9.78 6.55
N TYR A 30 -5.42 8.52 6.08
CA TYR A 30 -4.40 7.99 5.16
C TYR A 30 -4.41 8.70 3.81
N ARG A 31 -5.59 8.99 3.25
CA ARG A 31 -5.74 9.78 2.02
C ARG A 31 -5.03 11.12 2.16
N ASP A 32 -5.31 11.83 3.26
CA ASP A 32 -4.74 13.15 3.51
C ASP A 32 -3.23 13.09 3.72
N LEU A 33 -2.73 12.05 4.41
CA LEU A 33 -1.29 11.81 4.61
C LEU A 33 -0.57 11.55 3.28
N PHE A 34 -1.07 10.64 2.45
CA PHE A 34 -0.42 10.27 1.19
C PHE A 34 -0.53 11.34 0.11
N SER A 35 -1.48 12.27 0.25
CA SER A 35 -1.61 13.42 -0.64
C SER A 35 -0.66 14.57 -0.30
N ARG A 36 0.05 14.52 0.83
CA ARG A 36 0.95 15.60 1.21
C ARG A 36 2.20 15.60 0.30
N PRO A 37 2.64 16.76 -0.22
CA PRO A 37 3.83 16.83 -1.07
C PRO A 37 5.11 16.35 -0.37
N ASP A 38 5.20 16.54 0.95
CA ASP A 38 6.36 16.14 1.76
C ASP A 38 6.38 14.64 2.09
N PHE A 39 5.30 13.90 1.79
CA PHE A 39 5.28 12.46 2.05
C PHE A 39 6.37 11.72 1.27
N ALA A 40 6.56 12.09 -0.01
CA ALA A 40 7.59 11.54 -0.88
C ALA A 40 9.02 11.96 -0.48
N GLU A 41 9.18 13.02 0.33
CA GLU A 41 10.47 13.46 0.86
C GLU A 41 10.94 12.61 2.06
N HIS A 42 10.06 11.82 2.67
CA HIS A 42 10.47 10.88 3.73
C HIS A 42 11.36 9.76 3.19
N ARG A 43 12.11 9.10 4.06
CA ARG A 43 12.89 7.93 3.67
C ARG A 43 11.97 6.81 3.18
N PRO A 44 12.37 6.03 2.16
CA PRO A 44 11.54 4.95 1.62
C PRO A 44 10.98 3.98 2.67
N GLU A 45 11.76 3.63 3.69
CA GLU A 45 11.32 2.75 4.78
C GLU A 45 10.21 3.34 5.65
N ASP A 46 10.20 4.66 5.83
CA ASP A 46 9.17 5.36 6.61
C ASP A 46 7.88 5.46 5.77
N GLN A 47 8.01 5.77 4.47
CA GLN A 47 6.89 5.74 3.52
C GLN A 47 6.23 4.35 3.45
N ARG A 48 7.03 3.30 3.24
CA ARG A 48 6.58 1.90 3.20
C ARG A 48 5.85 1.49 4.46
N SER A 49 6.37 1.89 5.63
CA SER A 49 5.76 1.57 6.91
C SER A 49 4.35 2.17 7.01
N ALA A 50 4.17 3.42 6.61
CA ALA A 50 2.86 4.09 6.61
C ALA A 50 1.89 3.46 5.58
N LEU A 51 2.35 3.22 4.35
CA LEU A 51 1.56 2.60 3.27
C LEU A 51 1.08 1.20 3.67
N LYS A 52 1.97 0.39 4.23
CA LYS A 52 1.67 -0.97 4.68
C LYS A 52 0.60 -1.01 5.76
N LEU A 53 0.57 -0.04 6.67
CA LEU A 53 -0.42 0.04 7.75
C LEU A 53 -1.84 0.28 7.24
N MET A 54 -2.02 0.82 6.03
CA MET A 54 -3.33 0.90 5.38
C MET A 54 -3.61 -0.35 4.54
N ILE A 55 -2.69 -0.70 3.63
CA ILE A 55 -2.93 -1.68 2.56
C ILE A 55 -3.00 -3.12 3.09
N MET A 56 -2.19 -3.43 4.09
CA MET A 56 -2.09 -4.77 4.68
C MET A 56 -2.77 -4.84 6.06
N ALA A 57 -3.66 -3.89 6.35
CA ALA A 57 -4.30 -3.78 7.65
C ALA A 57 -5.22 -4.99 7.93
N LYS A 58 -5.12 -5.55 9.13
CA LYS A 58 -6.08 -6.56 9.61
C LYS A 58 -7.39 -5.88 9.97
N GLY A 59 -8.52 -6.52 9.63
CA GLY A 59 -9.85 -5.98 9.91
C GLY A 59 -10.28 -4.86 8.95
N ALA A 60 -9.60 -4.71 7.81
CA ALA A 60 -10.05 -3.83 6.75
C ALA A 60 -11.45 -4.26 6.23
N PRO A 61 -12.27 -3.33 5.73
CA PRO A 61 -13.55 -3.65 5.10
C PRO A 61 -13.38 -4.66 3.96
N ASN A 62 -14.45 -5.38 3.62
CA ASN A 62 -14.42 -6.38 2.55
C ASN A 62 -13.93 -5.70 1.24
N PRO A 63 -12.80 -6.15 0.66
CA PRO A 63 -12.26 -5.57 -0.57
C PRO A 63 -13.19 -5.76 -1.79
N GLU A 64 -14.15 -6.69 -1.74
CA GLU A 64 -15.19 -6.84 -2.77
C GLU A 64 -16.28 -5.77 -2.70
N ARG A 65 -16.36 -5.04 -1.58
CA ARG A 65 -17.32 -3.95 -1.35
C ARG A 65 -16.59 -2.77 -0.68
N PRO A 66 -15.65 -2.12 -1.38
CA PRO A 66 -14.85 -1.06 -0.79
C PRO A 66 -15.73 0.17 -0.51
N THR A 67 -15.49 0.82 0.63
CA THR A 67 -16.15 2.10 0.93
C THR A 67 -15.53 3.22 0.07
N PRO A 68 -16.25 4.34 -0.19
CA PRO A 68 -15.68 5.47 -0.91
C PRO A 68 -14.37 5.98 -0.30
N ALA A 69 -14.29 6.08 1.04
CA ALA A 69 -13.08 6.51 1.74
C ALA A 69 -11.89 5.57 1.47
N MET A 70 -12.14 4.25 1.50
CA MET A 70 -11.14 3.23 1.18
C MET A 70 -10.63 3.36 -0.26
N VAL A 71 -11.53 3.58 -1.23
CA VAL A 71 -11.17 3.79 -2.64
C VAL A 71 -10.28 5.02 -2.81
N GLU A 72 -10.66 6.15 -2.22
CA GLU A 72 -9.87 7.39 -2.32
C GLU A 72 -8.47 7.22 -1.71
N ALA A 73 -8.38 6.60 -0.52
CA ALA A 73 -7.10 6.39 0.15
C ALA A 73 -6.15 5.49 -0.66
N HIS A 74 -6.66 4.41 -1.26
CA HIS A 74 -5.87 3.56 -2.15
C HIS A 74 -5.47 4.27 -3.43
N ARG A 75 -6.34 5.13 -3.99
CA ARG A 75 -5.99 5.97 -5.14
C ARG A 75 -4.84 6.92 -4.83
N THR A 76 -4.86 7.56 -3.66
CA THR A 76 -3.77 8.47 -3.24
C THR A 76 -2.47 7.74 -2.88
N ALA A 77 -2.54 6.45 -2.53
CA ALA A 77 -1.36 5.63 -2.30
C ALA A 77 -0.65 5.18 -3.59
N VAL A 78 -1.34 5.20 -4.75
CA VAL A 78 -0.76 4.74 -6.03
C VAL A 78 0.46 5.55 -6.46
N PRO A 79 0.44 6.90 -6.48
CA PRO A 79 1.62 7.68 -6.86
C PRO A 79 2.89 7.38 -6.03
N PRO A 80 2.88 7.49 -4.68
CA PRO A 80 4.09 7.22 -3.91
C PRO A 80 4.58 5.76 -4.02
N LEU A 81 3.66 4.79 -4.17
CA LEU A 81 4.06 3.40 -4.44
C LEU A 81 4.67 3.21 -5.83
N THR A 82 4.15 3.92 -6.83
CA THR A 82 4.71 3.91 -8.19
C THR A 82 6.13 4.47 -8.18
N ASP A 83 6.37 5.55 -7.43
CA ASP A 83 7.70 6.14 -7.26
C ASP A 83 8.66 5.17 -6.57
N LEU A 84 8.23 4.51 -5.48
CA LEU A 84 9.02 3.50 -4.78
C LEU A 84 9.37 2.30 -5.68
N VAL A 85 8.38 1.76 -6.40
CA VAL A 85 8.58 0.67 -7.36
C VAL A 85 9.58 1.09 -8.45
N SER A 86 9.43 2.29 -9.00
CA SER A 86 10.29 2.79 -10.08
C SER A 86 11.72 3.07 -9.61
N ALA A 87 11.89 3.59 -8.40
CA ALA A 87 13.20 3.97 -7.87
C ALA A 87 13.99 2.78 -7.29
N LEU A 88 13.30 1.82 -6.64
CA LEU A 88 13.95 0.80 -5.82
C LEU A 88 13.72 -0.63 -6.33
N GLY A 89 12.68 -0.87 -7.13
CA GLY A 89 12.40 -2.19 -7.70
C GLY A 89 12.12 -3.28 -6.66
N ASP A 90 11.70 -2.94 -5.44
CA ASP A 90 11.47 -3.93 -4.38
C ASP A 90 10.18 -4.74 -4.67
N PRO A 91 10.22 -6.08 -4.61
CA PRO A 91 9.03 -6.91 -4.81
C PRO A 91 7.90 -6.65 -3.80
N ALA A 92 8.21 -6.20 -2.58
CA ALA A 92 7.20 -5.87 -1.57
C ALA A 92 6.43 -4.60 -1.94
N ASP A 93 7.10 -3.64 -2.61
CA ASP A 93 6.44 -2.43 -3.11
C ASP A 93 5.50 -2.77 -4.28
N HIS A 94 5.91 -3.71 -5.15
CA HIS A 94 5.04 -4.26 -6.19
C HIS A 94 3.81 -4.94 -5.60
N GLU A 95 3.95 -5.69 -4.51
CA GLU A 95 2.82 -6.31 -3.85
C GLU A 95 1.82 -5.25 -3.36
N MET A 96 2.29 -4.22 -2.66
CA MET A 96 1.43 -3.14 -2.17
C MET A 96 0.75 -2.39 -3.31
N LEU A 97 1.49 -2.05 -4.36
CA LEU A 97 0.96 -1.34 -5.54
C LEU A 97 -0.10 -2.18 -6.25
N GLY A 98 0.16 -3.48 -6.45
CA GLY A 98 -0.80 -4.38 -7.08
C GLY A 98 -2.11 -4.49 -6.29
N ILE A 99 -2.06 -4.52 -4.94
CA ILE A 99 -3.26 -4.53 -4.10
C ILE A 99 -4.08 -3.25 -4.27
N CYS A 100 -3.44 -2.07 -4.35
CA CYS A 100 -4.15 -0.84 -4.67
C CYS A 100 -4.88 -0.95 -6.00
N HIS A 101 -4.24 -1.47 -7.05
CA HIS A 101 -4.88 -1.64 -8.35
C HIS A 101 -6.03 -2.67 -8.33
N VAL A 102 -5.93 -3.76 -7.57
CA VAL A 102 -7.06 -4.70 -7.38
C VAL A 102 -8.25 -3.97 -6.76
N LEU A 103 -8.02 -3.21 -5.68
CA LEU A 103 -9.09 -2.49 -4.99
C LEU A 103 -9.75 -1.43 -5.88
N LEU A 104 -8.97 -0.81 -6.76
CA LEU A 104 -9.45 0.18 -7.72
C LEU A 104 -10.11 -0.45 -8.96
N GLY A 105 -10.21 -1.78 -9.04
CA GLY A 105 -10.79 -2.50 -10.18
C GLY A 105 -9.89 -2.60 -11.41
N ASN A 106 -8.63 -2.16 -11.30
CA ASN A 106 -7.66 -2.14 -12.39
C ASN A 106 -6.91 -3.49 -12.48
N LEU A 107 -7.65 -4.58 -12.75
CA LEU A 107 -7.13 -5.95 -12.66
C LEU A 107 -5.97 -6.24 -13.62
N GLU A 108 -6.01 -5.70 -14.84
CA GLU A 108 -4.92 -5.88 -15.81
C GLU A 108 -3.60 -5.27 -15.30
N ALA A 109 -3.67 -4.06 -14.75
CA ALA A 109 -2.51 -3.39 -14.16
C ALA A 109 -2.00 -4.16 -12.94
N ALA A 110 -2.90 -4.56 -12.03
CA ALA A 110 -2.54 -5.36 -10.85
C ALA A 110 -1.83 -6.66 -11.26
N ARG A 111 -2.33 -7.36 -12.28
CA ARG A 111 -1.74 -8.60 -12.79
C ARG A 111 -0.34 -8.37 -13.35
N ALA A 112 -0.13 -7.29 -14.10
CA ALA A 112 1.19 -6.93 -14.62
C ALA A 112 2.18 -6.61 -13.47
N ILE A 113 1.73 -5.84 -12.48
CA ILE A 113 2.54 -5.43 -11.32
C ILE A 113 2.93 -6.64 -10.47
N PHE A 114 1.99 -7.53 -10.12
CA PHE A 114 2.28 -8.74 -9.36
C PHE A 114 3.25 -9.66 -10.12
N ARG A 115 3.10 -9.77 -11.44
CA ARG A 115 4.01 -10.56 -12.27
C ARG A 115 5.43 -10.00 -12.24
N ALA A 116 5.59 -8.68 -12.32
CA ALA A 116 6.89 -8.02 -12.25
C ALA A 116 7.56 -8.26 -10.88
N GLY A 117 6.84 -8.03 -9.78
CA GLY A 117 7.35 -8.32 -8.43
C GLY A 117 7.71 -9.79 -8.24
N LEU A 118 6.88 -10.71 -8.74
CA LEU A 118 7.13 -12.16 -8.65
C LEU A 118 8.38 -12.58 -9.44
N ALA A 119 8.62 -11.97 -10.60
CA ALA A 119 9.82 -12.26 -11.39
C ALA A 119 11.10 -11.86 -10.63
N ILE A 120 11.10 -10.69 -10.00
CA ILE A 120 12.23 -10.19 -9.21
C ILE A 120 12.42 -11.07 -7.97
N GLU A 121 11.37 -11.35 -7.21
CA GLU A 121 11.47 -12.14 -5.98
C GLU A 121 11.89 -13.59 -6.26
N ARG A 122 11.42 -14.20 -7.36
CA ARG A 122 11.86 -15.55 -7.74
C ARG A 122 13.35 -15.62 -8.08
N GLN A 123 13.89 -14.59 -8.71
CA GLN A 123 15.33 -14.51 -8.99
C GLN A 123 16.14 -14.35 -7.71
N ARG A 124 15.61 -13.59 -6.75
CA ARG A 124 16.27 -13.33 -5.45
C ARG A 124 16.18 -14.51 -4.50
N ASN A 125 14.97 -15.00 -4.23
CA ASN A 125 14.68 -16.12 -3.35
C ASN A 125 13.35 -16.80 -3.76
N PRO A 126 13.39 -17.88 -4.56
CA PRO A 126 12.18 -18.55 -5.04
C PRO A 126 11.35 -19.22 -3.94
N GLN A 127 11.92 -19.45 -2.76
CA GLN A 127 11.26 -20.11 -1.62
C GLN A 127 10.72 -19.10 -0.58
N SER A 128 10.78 -17.80 -0.85
CA SER A 128 10.31 -16.80 0.11
C SER A 128 8.78 -16.78 0.25
N ASP A 129 8.30 -16.39 1.42
CA ASP A 129 6.87 -16.18 1.67
C ASP A 129 6.27 -15.13 0.73
N LEU A 130 7.06 -14.12 0.34
CA LEU A 130 6.65 -13.07 -0.59
C LEU A 130 6.41 -13.63 -2.00
N CYS A 131 7.24 -14.55 -2.47
CA CYS A 131 7.01 -15.29 -3.72
C CYS A 131 5.66 -16.03 -3.67
N GLY A 132 5.37 -16.71 -2.56
CA GLY A 132 4.08 -17.38 -2.33
C GLY A 132 2.90 -16.41 -2.31
N SER A 133 3.03 -15.28 -1.63
CA SER A 133 1.99 -14.24 -1.56
C SER A 133 1.68 -13.64 -2.94
N LEU A 134 2.71 -13.25 -3.68
CA LEU A 134 2.59 -12.68 -5.03
C LEU A 134 1.98 -13.70 -6.01
N MET A 135 2.38 -14.96 -5.94
CA MET A 135 1.81 -16.03 -6.77
C MET A 135 0.31 -16.21 -6.47
N LYS A 136 -0.07 -16.28 -5.19
CA LYS A 136 -1.47 -16.41 -4.78
C LYS A 136 -2.30 -15.23 -5.30
N ARG A 137 -1.81 -14.00 -5.18
CA ARG A 137 -2.51 -12.80 -5.67
C ARG A 137 -2.66 -12.81 -7.19
N PHE A 138 -1.59 -13.12 -7.90
CA PHE A 138 -1.60 -13.23 -9.36
C PHE A 138 -2.59 -14.30 -9.86
N SER A 139 -2.77 -15.41 -9.12
CA SER A 139 -3.69 -16.47 -9.51
C SER A 139 -5.17 -16.17 -9.23
N LEU A 140 -5.49 -15.20 -8.37
CA LEU A 140 -6.86 -14.88 -7.96
C LEU A 140 -7.50 -13.76 -8.80
N ILE A 141 -6.75 -13.15 -9.72
CA ILE A 141 -7.20 -12.08 -10.62
C ILE A 141 -6.91 -12.41 -12.07
#